data_AF-A0A4P9X5P9-F1
#
_entry.id   AF-A0A4P9X5P9-F1
#
_cell.length_a   1.000
_cell.length_b   1.000
_cell.length_c   1.000
_cell.angle_alpha   90.00
_cell.angle_beta   90.00
_cell.angle_gamma   90.00
#
_symmetry.space_group_name_H-M   'P 1'
#
loop_
_entity.id
_entity.type
_entity.pdbx_description
1 polymer ?
#
loop_
_entity_poly.entity_id
_entity_poly.type
_entity_poly.pdbx_seq_one_letter_code
_entity_poly.pdbx_strand_id
1 'polypeptide(L)'
;MAPQTRQQGPSCGLWALGAALPAFRAPSEDAGRGGAGAVDLATQQRLLALAQSLGVSAYGECFSVAALADVAQHAIRAAGAPAIARVAAFPTAAQLVASLDRGGLLLVPYDRDRQNEPSCRGGHAAHWALIMGYVVDAPGRADGPAAGEPDPAADLVFVTGAGGGRGVPADHVVGVVAAHGMSLHRTVWDLAALRASNAQLACVSPRVRGAEDARPRVAARPAPMATTTPTTTITRTPPPRAPYVLWPESAGGMQLAGHVVLLVPAPAIA
;
A
#
# COMPACT_ATOMS: atom_id res chain seq x y z
N MET A 1 21.98 14.42 19.21
CA MET A 1 21.46 14.18 17.85
C MET A 1 20.91 12.77 17.80
N ALA A 2 19.58 12.62 17.72
CA ALA A 2 19.00 11.31 17.46
C ALA A 2 19.44 10.86 16.05
N PRO A 3 19.90 9.60 15.87
CA PRO A 3 20.29 9.13 14.56
C PRO A 3 19.07 9.17 13.65
N GLN A 4 19.15 9.94 12.56
CA GLN A 4 18.14 9.89 11.51
C GLN A 4 18.19 8.49 10.90
N THR A 5 17.26 7.63 11.30
CA THR A 5 17.04 6.32 10.71
C THR A 5 16.60 6.53 9.27
N ARG A 6 17.56 6.58 8.33
CA ARG A 6 17.28 6.52 6.91
C ARG A 6 16.41 5.29 6.64
N GLN A 7 15.32 5.51 5.92
CA GLN A 7 14.53 4.45 5.33
C GLN A 7 15.48 3.46 4.63
N GLN A 8 15.58 2.25 5.16
CA GLN A 8 16.20 1.14 4.46
C GLN A 8 15.10 0.53 3.61
N GLY A 9 15.27 0.51 2.28
CA GLY A 9 14.38 -0.20 1.35
C GLY A 9 13.00 0.46 1.06
N PRO A 10 12.29 -0.02 0.03
CA PRO A 10 10.98 0.49 -0.37
C PRO A 10 9.86 -0.01 0.57
N SER A 11 9.65 0.65 1.72
CA SER A 11 8.74 0.21 2.78
C SER A 11 7.27 0.65 2.65
N CYS A 12 6.89 1.24 1.52
CA CYS A 12 5.57 1.85 1.34
C CYS A 12 4.37 0.93 1.60
N GLY A 13 4.48 -0.37 1.31
CA GLY A 13 3.43 -1.35 1.63
C GLY A 13 3.23 -1.53 3.13
N LEU A 14 4.31 -1.60 3.91
CA LEU A 14 4.27 -1.69 5.37
C LEU A 14 3.82 -0.38 6.01
N TRP A 15 4.13 0.77 5.41
CA TRP A 15 3.57 2.07 5.82
C TRP A 15 2.07 2.14 5.60
N ALA A 16 1.58 1.76 4.42
CA ALA A 16 0.15 1.72 4.12
C ALA A 16 -0.60 0.76 5.06
N LEU A 17 -0.04 -0.43 5.32
CA LEU A 17 -0.60 -1.38 6.28
C LEU A 17 -0.62 -0.81 7.71
N GLY A 18 0.50 -0.24 8.17
CA GLY A 18 0.59 0.35 9.51
C GLY A 18 -0.40 1.49 9.73
N ALA A 19 -0.70 2.25 8.67
CA ALA A 19 -1.71 3.30 8.70
C ALA A 19 -3.14 2.76 8.77
N ALA A 20 -3.40 1.59 8.19
CA ALA A 20 -4.71 0.96 8.17
C ALA A 20 -5.07 0.25 9.50
N LEU A 21 -4.08 -0.35 10.18
CA LEU A 21 -4.32 -1.16 11.39
C LEU A 21 -5.09 -0.44 12.52
N PRO A 22 -4.85 0.85 12.82
CA PRO A 22 -5.60 1.57 13.85
C PRO A 22 -7.12 1.57 13.62
N ALA A 23 -7.58 1.54 12.36
CA ALA A 23 -9.01 1.55 12.04
C ALA A 23 -9.75 0.28 12.52
N PHE A 24 -9.03 -0.79 12.85
CA PHE A 24 -9.60 -2.07 13.30
C PHE A 24 -9.37 -2.35 14.79
N ARG A 25 -8.80 -1.41 15.54
CA ARG A 25 -8.64 -1.59 16.99
C ARG A 25 -9.98 -1.33 17.70
N ALA A 26 -10.19 -1.98 18.84
CA ALA A 26 -11.29 -1.62 19.72
C ALA A 26 -11.20 -0.12 20.06
N PRO A 27 -12.33 0.61 20.14
CA PRO A 27 -12.30 2.01 20.55
C PRO A 27 -11.68 2.09 21.95
N SER A 28 -10.50 2.70 22.06
CA SER A 28 -10.08 3.23 23.36
C SER A 28 -10.86 4.51 23.60
N GLU A 29 -11.26 4.80 24.84
CA GLU A 29 -12.06 5.99 25.17
C GLU A 29 -11.44 7.33 24.71
N ASP A 30 -10.13 7.34 24.41
CA ASP A 30 -9.40 8.51 23.90
C ASP A 30 -9.25 8.59 22.37
N ALA A 31 -9.78 7.64 21.59
CA ALA A 31 -9.57 7.61 20.14
C ALA A 31 -10.80 8.12 19.36
N GLY A 32 -10.70 9.32 18.81
CA GLY A 32 -11.62 9.83 17.79
C GLY A 32 -11.82 8.83 16.64
N ARG A 33 -13.04 8.83 16.09
CA ARG A 33 -13.61 7.94 15.06
C ARG A 33 -12.56 7.30 14.13
N GLY A 34 -12.53 5.96 14.15
CA GLY A 34 -11.61 5.10 13.41
C GLY A 34 -11.39 5.50 11.95
N GLY A 35 -10.13 5.75 11.63
CA GLY A 35 -9.64 6.03 10.28
C GLY A 35 -8.14 5.77 10.20
N ALA A 36 -7.56 5.95 9.01
CA ALA A 36 -6.11 5.79 8.81
C ALA A 36 -5.33 6.72 9.75
N GLY A 37 -4.38 6.18 10.51
CA GLY A 37 -3.63 6.89 11.54
C GLY A 37 -2.17 7.12 11.16
N ALA A 38 -1.53 8.10 11.81
CA ALA A 38 -0.08 8.28 11.72
C ALA A 38 0.63 6.99 12.19
N VAL A 39 1.67 6.57 11.46
CA VAL A 39 2.43 5.37 11.84
C VAL A 39 3.69 5.76 12.60
N ASP A 40 3.80 5.27 13.83
CA ASP A 40 5.01 5.43 14.62
C ASP A 40 6.12 4.45 14.16
N LEU A 41 7.35 4.79 14.50
CA LEU A 41 8.52 3.97 14.15
C LEU A 41 8.45 2.57 14.76
N ALA A 42 7.88 2.44 15.95
CA ALA A 42 7.74 1.15 16.63
C ALA A 42 6.81 0.20 15.87
N THR A 43 5.70 0.70 15.34
CA THR A 43 4.77 -0.06 14.50
C THR A 43 5.43 -0.46 13.20
N GLN A 44 6.17 0.44 12.56
CA GLN A 44 6.95 0.11 11.36
C GLN A 44 7.98 -0.98 11.61
N GLN A 45 8.74 -0.90 12.71
CA GLN A 45 9.75 -1.89 13.08
C GLN A 45 9.11 -3.27 13.35
N ARG A 46 7.96 -3.31 14.04
CA ARG A 46 7.21 -4.56 14.26
C ARG A 46 6.73 -5.18 12.94
N LEU A 47 6.17 -4.37 12.03
CA LEU A 47 5.72 -4.85 10.73
C LEU A 47 6.88 -5.36 9.86
N LEU A 48 8.02 -4.67 9.88
CA LEU A 48 9.23 -5.13 9.19
C LEU A 48 9.74 -6.45 9.77
N ALA A 49 9.85 -6.57 11.10
CA ALA A 49 10.29 -7.79 11.75
C ALA A 49 9.34 -8.96 11.44
N LEU A 50 8.02 -8.72 11.41
CA LEU A 50 7.03 -9.70 11.00
C LEU A 50 7.24 -10.12 9.54
N ALA A 51 7.36 -9.16 8.61
CA ALA A 51 7.60 -9.45 7.20
C ALA A 51 8.90 -10.23 6.96
N GLN A 52 9.96 -9.92 7.72
CA GLN A 52 11.23 -10.68 7.72
C GLN A 52 11.05 -12.10 8.24
N SER A 53 10.31 -12.28 9.35
CA SER A 53 10.06 -13.61 9.92
C SER A 53 9.24 -14.52 8.99
N LEU A 54 8.38 -13.93 8.16
CA LEU A 54 7.58 -14.62 7.15
C LEU A 54 8.35 -14.83 5.83
N GLY A 55 9.59 -14.33 5.71
CA GLY A 55 10.37 -14.39 4.47
C GLY A 55 9.82 -13.53 3.33
N VAL A 56 8.93 -12.59 3.63
CA VAL A 56 8.27 -11.69 2.67
C VAL A 56 9.16 -10.51 2.30
N SER A 57 10.04 -10.10 3.21
CA SER A 57 10.83 -8.89 3.06
C SER A 57 12.17 -9.00 3.79
N ALA A 58 13.25 -8.48 3.21
CA ALA A 58 14.53 -8.30 3.88
C ALA A 58 14.70 -6.86 4.43
N TYR A 59 14.22 -5.84 3.71
CA TYR A 59 14.40 -4.43 4.07
C TYR A 59 13.12 -3.59 3.96
N GLY A 60 11.94 -4.22 4.00
CA GLY A 60 10.64 -3.54 3.96
C GLY A 60 9.98 -3.52 2.58
N GLU A 61 10.67 -3.98 1.55
CA GLU A 61 10.07 -4.25 0.26
C GLU A 61 8.90 -5.24 0.34
N CYS A 62 7.83 -4.97 -0.42
CA CYS A 62 6.70 -5.86 -0.58
C CYS A 62 6.25 -5.82 -2.05
N PHE A 63 6.50 -6.91 -2.78
CA PHE A 63 6.23 -7.02 -4.23
C PHE A 63 5.14 -8.04 -4.57
N SER A 64 4.41 -8.51 -3.57
CA SER A 64 3.32 -9.48 -3.74
C SER A 64 2.13 -9.05 -2.90
N VAL A 65 0.94 -9.05 -3.52
CA VAL A 65 -0.33 -8.81 -2.84
C VAL A 65 -0.62 -9.92 -1.84
N ALA A 66 -0.36 -11.17 -2.20
CA ALA A 66 -0.54 -12.31 -1.30
C ALA A 66 0.38 -12.19 -0.07
N ALA A 67 1.66 -11.90 -0.30
CA ALA A 67 2.62 -11.78 0.79
C ALA A 67 2.28 -10.62 1.75
N LEU A 68 1.86 -9.46 1.21
CA LEU A 68 1.41 -8.35 2.05
C LEU A 68 0.10 -8.67 2.78
N ALA A 69 -0.82 -9.42 2.16
CA ALA A 69 -2.03 -9.90 2.81
C ALA A 69 -1.71 -10.86 3.98
N ASP A 70 -0.72 -11.73 3.83
CA ASP A 70 -0.26 -12.62 4.91
C ASP A 70 0.33 -11.83 6.07
N VAL A 71 1.19 -10.84 5.79
CA VAL A 71 1.72 -9.92 6.81
C VAL A 71 0.58 -9.19 7.51
N ALA A 72 -0.39 -8.68 6.76
CA ALA A 72 -1.56 -7.98 7.30
C ALA A 72 -2.40 -8.90 8.19
N GLN A 73 -2.66 -10.14 7.77
CA GLN A 73 -3.45 -11.10 8.53
C GLN A 73 -2.78 -11.48 9.85
N HIS A 74 -1.46 -11.65 9.86
CA HIS A 74 -0.69 -11.90 11.08
C HIS A 74 -0.69 -10.67 12.00
N ALA A 75 -0.51 -9.47 11.46
CA ALA A 75 -0.53 -8.23 12.24
C ALA A 75 -1.89 -7.97 12.90
N ILE A 76 -2.99 -8.23 12.17
CA ILE A 76 -4.36 -8.13 12.68
C ILE A 76 -4.58 -9.11 13.84
N ARG A 77 -4.16 -10.38 13.69
CA ARG A 77 -4.27 -11.41 14.75
C ARG A 77 -3.46 -11.04 15.98
N ALA A 78 -2.22 -10.61 15.79
CA ALA A 78 -1.34 -10.20 16.88
C ALA A 78 -1.90 -8.99 17.65
N ALA A 79 -2.65 -8.12 16.97
CA ALA A 79 -3.32 -6.98 17.59
C ALA A 79 -4.68 -7.32 18.23
N GLY A 80 -5.19 -8.56 18.08
CA GLY A 80 -6.53 -8.94 18.54
C GLY A 80 -7.66 -8.15 17.86
N ALA A 81 -7.41 -7.59 16.68
CA ALA A 81 -8.38 -6.77 15.97
C ALA A 81 -9.46 -7.66 15.30
N PRO A 82 -10.76 -7.32 15.42
CA PRO A 82 -11.85 -8.05 14.75
C PRO A 82 -11.88 -7.70 13.25
N ALA A 83 -10.85 -8.11 12.52
CA ALA A 83 -10.71 -7.89 11.09
C ALA A 83 -10.08 -9.11 10.42
N ILE A 84 -10.17 -9.15 9.09
CA ILE A 84 -9.46 -10.11 8.25
C ILE A 84 -8.77 -9.37 7.09
N ALA A 85 -7.65 -9.91 6.66
CA ALA A 85 -6.97 -9.48 5.43
C ALA A 85 -7.08 -10.59 4.39
N ARG A 86 -7.40 -10.23 3.15
CA ARG A 86 -7.45 -11.19 2.04
C ARG A 86 -7.00 -10.56 0.74
N VAL A 87 -6.51 -11.40 -0.17
CA VAL A 87 -6.31 -11.02 -1.57
C VAL A 87 -7.68 -10.94 -2.24
N ALA A 88 -7.88 -9.89 -3.02
CA ALA A 88 -9.06 -9.74 -3.88
C ALA A 88 -8.64 -9.19 -5.24
N ALA A 89 -9.42 -9.48 -6.28
CA ALA A 89 -9.35 -8.72 -7.52
C ALA A 89 -9.68 -7.24 -7.25
N PHE A 90 -9.16 -6.34 -8.08
CA PHE A 90 -9.48 -4.93 -7.99
C PHE A 90 -11.01 -4.74 -8.07
N PRO A 91 -11.65 -4.07 -7.09
CA PRO A 91 -13.11 -4.05 -6.99
C PRO A 91 -13.75 -3.19 -8.08
N THR A 92 -14.99 -3.54 -8.44
CA THR A 92 -15.93 -2.60 -9.10
C THR A 92 -16.23 -1.43 -8.17
N ALA A 93 -16.78 -0.32 -8.70
CA ALA A 93 -17.17 0.83 -7.88
C ALA A 93 -18.16 0.41 -6.77
N ALA A 94 -19.16 -0.43 -7.11
CA ALA A 94 -20.14 -0.94 -6.16
C ALA A 94 -19.49 -1.78 -5.03
N GLN A 95 -18.54 -2.66 -5.38
CA GLN A 95 -17.82 -3.46 -4.37
C GLN A 95 -16.91 -2.60 -3.49
N LEU A 96 -16.30 -1.56 -4.06
CA LEU A 96 -15.46 -0.60 -3.34
C LEU A 96 -16.30 0.16 -2.31
N VAL A 97 -17.42 0.77 -2.74
CA VAL A 97 -18.36 1.46 -1.86
C VAL A 97 -18.84 0.53 -0.75
N ALA A 98 -19.34 -0.65 -1.10
CA ALA A 98 -19.87 -1.61 -0.12
C ALA A 98 -18.81 -2.11 0.88
N SER A 99 -17.54 -2.10 0.51
CA SER A 99 -16.44 -2.46 1.42
C SER A 99 -16.10 -1.30 2.35
N LEU A 100 -15.94 -0.08 1.81
CA LEU A 100 -15.60 1.12 2.57
C LEU A 100 -16.72 1.51 3.55
N ASP A 101 -17.99 1.41 3.14
CA ASP A 101 -19.15 1.68 4.01
C ASP A 101 -19.23 0.71 5.19
N ARG A 102 -18.70 -0.51 5.05
CA ARG A 102 -18.60 -1.49 6.14
C ARG A 102 -17.35 -1.29 7.00
N GLY A 103 -16.61 -0.20 6.81
CA GLY A 103 -15.35 0.06 7.51
C GLY A 103 -14.16 -0.74 6.96
N GLY A 104 -14.29 -1.32 5.77
CA GLY A 104 -13.16 -1.93 5.08
C GLY A 104 -12.18 -0.89 4.55
N LEU A 105 -10.96 -1.32 4.25
CA LEU A 105 -9.87 -0.53 3.67
C LEU A 105 -9.14 -1.36 2.62
N LEU A 106 -8.52 -0.72 1.63
CA LEU A 106 -7.79 -1.43 0.58
C LEU A 106 -6.34 -0.98 0.51
N LEU A 107 -5.41 -1.92 0.41
CA LEU A 107 -4.03 -1.64 0.01
C LEU A 107 -3.91 -1.97 -1.48
N VAL A 108 -3.63 -0.95 -2.28
CA VAL A 108 -3.61 -1.04 -3.74
C VAL A 108 -2.19 -0.80 -4.23
N PRO A 109 -1.56 -1.79 -4.91
CA PRO A 109 -0.34 -1.53 -5.63
C PRO A 109 -0.67 -0.78 -6.93
N TYR A 110 0.13 0.22 -7.26
CA TYR A 110 -0.04 1.06 -8.45
C TYR A 110 1.31 1.64 -8.88
N ASP A 111 1.42 2.06 -10.14
CA ASP A 111 2.58 2.82 -10.62
C ASP A 111 2.40 4.30 -10.33
N ARG A 112 3.31 4.90 -9.58
CA ARG A 112 3.26 6.33 -9.29
C ARG A 112 3.91 7.20 -10.35
N ASP A 113 3.35 8.39 -10.55
CA ASP A 113 4.00 9.45 -11.29
C ASP A 113 4.97 10.29 -10.41
N ARG A 114 5.39 11.48 -10.88
CA ARG A 114 6.22 12.39 -10.09
C ARG A 114 5.42 13.04 -8.96
N GLN A 115 4.13 13.25 -9.16
CA GLN A 115 3.14 13.80 -8.25
C GLN A 115 2.57 12.75 -7.27
N ASN A 116 2.94 11.47 -7.43
CA ASN A 116 2.40 10.30 -6.72
C ASN A 116 1.03 9.82 -7.23
N GLU A 117 0.54 10.36 -8.34
CA GLU A 117 -0.73 9.96 -8.94
C GLU A 117 -0.61 8.63 -9.68
N PRO A 118 -1.73 7.91 -9.89
CA PRO A 118 -1.74 6.71 -10.68
C PRO A 118 -1.28 6.96 -12.12
N SER A 119 -0.37 6.12 -12.57
CA SER A 119 0.20 6.15 -13.91
C SER A 119 0.42 4.74 -14.43
N CYS A 120 0.63 4.58 -15.74
CA CYS A 120 0.90 3.28 -16.35
C CYS A 120 2.36 3.23 -16.81
N ARG A 121 3.24 2.60 -16.04
CA ARG A 121 4.70 2.59 -16.26
C ARG A 121 5.29 1.17 -16.20
N GLY A 122 4.50 0.17 -16.53
CA GLY A 122 4.87 -1.25 -16.54
C GLY A 122 5.23 -1.86 -15.18
N GLY A 123 5.06 -1.14 -14.07
CA GLY A 123 5.55 -1.49 -12.73
C GLY A 123 6.93 -0.92 -12.40
N HIS A 124 7.50 -0.07 -13.26
CA HIS A 124 8.80 0.56 -13.03
C HIS A 124 8.82 1.55 -11.86
N ALA A 125 7.65 2.05 -11.48
CA ALA A 125 7.44 2.97 -10.37
C ALA A 125 6.39 2.40 -9.40
N ALA A 126 6.34 1.08 -9.25
CA ALA A 126 5.38 0.42 -8.38
C ALA A 126 5.46 0.94 -6.94
N HIS A 127 4.29 1.22 -6.38
CA HIS A 127 4.08 1.81 -5.07
C HIS A 127 2.82 1.23 -4.45
N TRP A 128 2.63 1.45 -3.16
CA TRP A 128 1.43 1.06 -2.44
C TRP A 128 0.67 2.30 -1.96
N ALA A 129 -0.64 2.28 -2.13
CA ALA A 129 -1.55 3.26 -1.56
C ALA A 129 -2.58 2.58 -0.65
N LEU A 130 -3.02 3.30 0.37
CA LEU A 130 -4.16 2.96 1.20
C LEU A 130 -5.39 3.70 0.67
N ILE A 131 -6.43 2.97 0.27
CA ILE A 131 -7.73 3.55 -0.09
C ILE A 131 -8.64 3.44 1.12
N MET A 132 -9.17 4.59 1.52
CA MET A 132 -9.91 4.75 2.79
C MET A 132 -11.23 5.50 2.66
N GLY A 133 -11.60 5.86 1.44
CA GLY A 133 -12.80 6.61 1.13
C GLY A 133 -13.01 6.74 -0.36
N TYR A 134 -14.11 7.36 -0.74
CA TYR A 134 -14.47 7.62 -2.12
C TYR A 134 -15.11 8.99 -2.29
N VAL A 135 -15.12 9.45 -3.53
CA VAL A 135 -15.68 10.74 -3.93
C VAL A 135 -16.85 10.48 -4.86
N VAL A 136 -17.96 11.16 -4.60
CA VAL A 136 -19.12 11.10 -5.48
C VAL A 136 -19.48 12.45 -6.02
N ASP A 137 -19.96 12.44 -7.26
CA ASP A 137 -20.62 13.57 -7.88
C ASP A 137 -22.04 13.66 -7.30
N ALA A 138 -22.35 14.78 -6.65
CA ALA A 138 -23.65 15.06 -6.05
C ALA A 138 -24.40 16.10 -6.89
N PRO A 139 -25.00 15.71 -8.03
CA PRO A 139 -25.78 16.64 -8.83
C PRO A 139 -26.99 17.12 -8.00
N GLY A 140 -27.03 18.42 -7.71
CA GLY A 140 -28.24 19.08 -7.21
C GLY A 140 -28.34 19.32 -5.71
N ARG A 141 -27.23 19.36 -4.96
CA ARG A 141 -27.26 19.95 -3.59
C ARG A 141 -27.23 21.49 -3.64
N ALA A 142 -28.06 22.07 -4.51
CA ALA A 142 -28.26 23.50 -4.65
C ALA A 142 -29.38 23.96 -3.70
N ASP A 143 -29.14 23.90 -2.39
CA ASP A 143 -29.91 24.69 -1.41
C ASP A 143 -29.11 25.94 -0.98
N GLY A 144 -28.35 26.51 -1.92
CA GLY A 144 -27.65 27.80 -1.78
C GLY A 144 -28.13 28.77 -2.87
N PRO A 145 -28.20 30.09 -2.59
CA PRO A 145 -28.86 31.05 -3.48
C PRO A 145 -28.13 31.14 -4.83
N ALA A 146 -28.90 31.07 -5.90
CA ALA A 146 -28.44 31.19 -7.27
C ALA A 146 -27.71 32.50 -7.54
N ALA A 147 -26.51 32.42 -8.12
CA ALA A 147 -25.89 33.32 -9.11
C ALA A 147 -24.36 33.19 -9.07
N GLY A 148 -23.83 32.15 -9.72
CA GLY A 148 -22.41 31.95 -9.96
C GLY A 148 -22.24 30.72 -10.86
N GLU A 149 -21.20 30.69 -11.69
CA GLU A 149 -20.84 29.46 -12.41
C GLU A 149 -20.68 28.32 -11.39
N PRO A 150 -21.30 27.14 -11.63
CA PRO A 150 -21.18 26.02 -10.70
C PRO A 150 -19.70 25.65 -10.57
N ASP A 151 -19.17 25.71 -9.34
CA ASP A 151 -17.84 25.19 -9.04
C ASP A 151 -17.91 23.65 -9.10
N PRO A 152 -17.26 22.98 -10.06
CA PRO A 152 -17.34 21.54 -10.21
C PRO A 152 -16.76 20.79 -8.99
N ALA A 153 -15.98 21.44 -8.12
CA ALA A 153 -15.51 20.85 -6.87
C ALA A 153 -16.53 20.98 -5.73
N ALA A 154 -17.47 21.93 -5.80
CA ALA A 154 -18.51 22.14 -4.78
C ALA A 154 -19.58 21.05 -4.78
N ASP A 155 -19.73 20.35 -5.91
CA ASP A 155 -20.67 19.22 -6.07
C ASP A 155 -20.06 17.87 -5.64
N LEU A 156 -18.82 17.84 -5.13
CA LEU A 156 -18.16 16.60 -4.71
C LEU A 156 -18.33 16.31 -3.22
N VAL A 157 -18.78 15.10 -2.89
CA VAL A 157 -18.89 14.63 -1.50
C VAL A 157 -17.82 13.59 -1.20
N PHE A 158 -17.02 13.87 -0.15
CA PHE A 158 -16.01 12.95 0.36
C PHE A 158 -16.60 12.01 1.41
N VAL A 159 -16.69 10.73 1.08
CA VAL A 159 -17.13 9.70 2.00
C VAL A 159 -15.91 9.00 2.59
N THR A 160 -15.74 9.13 3.92
CA THR A 160 -14.71 8.41 4.67
C THR A 160 -15.32 7.77 5.92
N GLY A 161 -14.81 6.61 6.30
CA GLY A 161 -15.28 5.87 7.48
C GLY A 161 -16.58 5.07 7.28
N ALA A 162 -16.85 4.17 8.21
CA ALA A 162 -18.00 3.26 8.14
C ALA A 162 -19.33 4.01 8.19
N GLY A 163 -20.25 3.64 7.30
CA GLY A 163 -21.61 4.20 7.21
C GLY A 163 -21.73 5.58 6.55
N GLY A 164 -20.64 6.14 6.04
CA GLY A 164 -20.59 7.50 5.51
C GLY A 164 -21.36 7.72 4.20
N GLY A 165 -21.64 6.68 3.41
CA GLY A 165 -22.33 6.82 2.13
C GLY A 165 -23.43 5.79 1.87
N ARG A 166 -24.14 5.37 2.94
CA ARG A 166 -25.32 4.52 2.83
C ARG A 166 -26.29 5.05 1.77
N GLY A 167 -26.49 4.29 0.70
CA GLY A 167 -27.45 4.59 -0.36
C GLY A 167 -26.88 5.35 -1.56
N VAL A 168 -25.58 5.61 -1.60
CA VAL A 168 -24.93 6.23 -2.77
C VAL A 168 -24.84 5.22 -3.93
N PRO A 169 -25.45 5.50 -5.09
CA PRO A 169 -25.33 4.63 -6.25
C PRO A 169 -23.91 4.65 -6.83
N ALA A 170 -23.41 3.49 -7.25
CA ALA A 170 -22.00 3.29 -7.62
C ALA A 170 -21.57 4.06 -8.88
N ASP A 171 -22.52 4.41 -9.74
CA ASP A 171 -22.38 5.23 -10.94
C ASP A 171 -22.05 6.70 -10.65
N HIS A 172 -22.33 7.18 -9.43
CA HIS A 172 -21.93 8.52 -9.00
C HIS A 172 -20.50 8.57 -8.45
N VAL A 173 -19.82 7.42 -8.29
CA VAL A 173 -18.46 7.39 -7.74
C VAL A 173 -17.46 7.81 -8.81
N VAL A 174 -16.93 9.02 -8.64
CA VAL A 174 -15.97 9.63 -9.56
C VAL A 174 -14.52 9.45 -9.13
N GLY A 175 -14.26 9.07 -7.87
CA GLY A 175 -12.89 8.92 -7.39
C GLY A 175 -12.73 8.23 -6.05
N VAL A 176 -11.48 8.12 -5.63
CA VAL A 176 -11.08 7.50 -4.35
C VAL A 176 -10.26 8.47 -3.50
N VAL A 177 -10.43 8.37 -2.19
CA VAL A 177 -9.56 9.03 -1.21
C VAL A 177 -8.41 8.07 -0.88
N ALA A 178 -7.21 8.44 -1.32
CA ALA A 178 -6.01 7.65 -1.18
C ALA A 178 -5.03 8.30 -0.19
N ALA A 179 -4.28 7.48 0.54
CA ALA A 179 -3.12 7.88 1.32
C ALA A 179 -1.89 7.11 0.83
N HIS A 180 -0.76 7.78 0.63
CA HIS A 180 0.45 7.16 0.09
C HIS A 180 1.73 7.69 0.74
N GLY A 181 2.83 6.95 0.57
CA GLY A 181 4.13 7.29 1.13
C GLY A 181 4.19 7.25 2.67
N MET A 182 5.36 7.57 3.22
CA MET A 182 5.57 7.53 4.68
C MET A 182 4.77 8.60 5.43
N SER A 183 4.62 9.78 4.82
CA SER A 183 3.86 10.90 5.41
C SER A 183 2.35 10.75 5.28
N LEU A 184 1.87 9.66 4.67
CA LEU A 184 0.44 9.40 4.41
C LEU A 184 -0.29 10.59 3.79
N HIS A 185 0.34 11.21 2.78
CA HIS A 185 -0.25 12.33 2.08
C HIS A 185 -1.57 11.89 1.45
N ARG A 186 -2.64 12.63 1.73
CA ARG A 186 -4.00 12.30 1.30
C ARG A 186 -4.32 13.02 0.01
N THR A 187 -4.80 12.28 -0.98
CA THR A 187 -5.14 12.79 -2.30
C THR A 187 -6.41 12.13 -2.81
N VAL A 188 -7.00 12.75 -3.83
CA VAL A 188 -8.13 12.21 -4.56
C VAL A 188 -7.62 11.75 -5.91
N TRP A 189 -7.97 10.53 -6.30
CA TRP A 189 -7.61 9.99 -7.61
C TRP A 189 -8.84 9.49 -8.36
N ASP A 190 -8.77 9.58 -9.68
CA ASP A 190 -9.72 8.93 -10.57
C ASP A 190 -9.66 7.40 -10.38
N LEU A 191 -10.82 6.79 -10.18
CA LEU A 191 -10.92 5.34 -9.90
C LEU A 191 -10.49 4.50 -11.11
N ALA A 192 -10.79 4.95 -12.33
CA ALA A 192 -10.43 4.22 -13.54
C ALA A 192 -8.91 4.26 -13.79
N ALA A 193 -8.26 5.40 -13.56
CA ALA A 193 -6.82 5.58 -13.63
C ALA A 193 -6.10 4.69 -12.61
N LEU A 194 -6.59 4.62 -11.36
CA LEU A 194 -6.06 3.71 -10.36
C LEU A 194 -6.21 2.25 -10.77
N ARG A 195 -7.38 1.85 -11.28
CA ARG A 195 -7.61 0.48 -11.78
C ARG A 195 -6.66 0.15 -12.94
N ALA A 196 -6.52 1.04 -13.90
CA ALA A 196 -5.62 0.85 -15.04
C ALA A 196 -4.16 0.71 -14.60
N SER A 197 -3.72 1.58 -13.69
CA SER A 197 -2.38 1.55 -13.10
C SER A 197 -2.09 0.24 -12.36
N ASN A 198 -3.06 -0.28 -11.60
CA ASN A 198 -2.96 -1.57 -10.92
C ASN A 198 -2.93 -2.74 -11.92
N ALA A 199 -3.80 -2.74 -12.94
CA ALA A 199 -3.94 -3.84 -13.89
C ALA A 199 -2.67 -4.08 -14.72
N GLN A 200 -1.89 -3.03 -14.99
CA GLN A 200 -0.72 -3.09 -15.88
C GLN A 200 0.61 -3.44 -15.19
N LEU A 201 0.62 -3.73 -13.87
CA LEU A 201 1.84 -4.00 -13.10
C LEU A 201 2.49 -5.33 -13.50
N ALA A 202 3.20 -5.32 -14.63
CA ALA A 202 3.76 -6.51 -15.27
C ALA A 202 5.24 -6.76 -14.93
N CYS A 203 5.99 -5.74 -14.50
CA CYS A 203 7.41 -5.88 -14.15
C CYS A 203 7.78 -5.19 -12.83
N VAL A 204 8.89 -5.59 -12.22
CA VAL A 204 9.53 -4.87 -11.10
C VAL A 204 10.80 -4.26 -11.65
N SER A 205 10.99 -2.94 -11.48
CA SER A 205 12.18 -2.24 -11.96
C SER A 205 13.49 -2.93 -11.49
N PRO A 206 14.49 -3.14 -12.37
CA PRO A 206 15.79 -3.69 -11.99
C PRO A 206 16.54 -2.84 -10.97
N ARG A 207 16.23 -1.53 -10.84
CA ARG A 207 16.82 -0.69 -9.78
C ARG A 207 16.37 -1.10 -8.38
N VAL A 208 15.21 -1.75 -8.28
CA VAL A 208 14.62 -2.21 -7.04
C VAL A 208 15.11 -3.63 -6.71
N ARG A 209 15.33 -4.49 -7.73
CA ARG A 209 15.98 -5.81 -7.59
C ARG A 209 17.51 -5.78 -7.46
N GLY A 210 18.21 -4.84 -8.09
CA GLY A 210 19.69 -4.76 -8.00
C GLY A 210 20.20 -4.47 -6.59
N ALA A 211 19.32 -3.99 -5.70
CA ALA A 211 19.58 -3.92 -4.26
C ALA A 211 19.46 -5.29 -3.55
N GLU A 212 18.80 -6.28 -4.16
CA GLU A 212 18.60 -7.66 -3.69
C GLU A 212 19.81 -8.53 -4.07
N ASP A 213 20.26 -8.47 -5.33
CA ASP A 213 21.40 -9.26 -5.83
C ASP A 213 22.77 -8.80 -5.33
N ALA A 214 22.91 -7.51 -4.96
CA ALA A 214 24.16 -6.94 -4.47
C ALA A 214 24.37 -7.10 -2.95
N ARG A 215 23.47 -7.78 -2.24
CA ARG A 215 23.55 -7.92 -0.78
C ARG A 215 23.94 -9.33 -0.40
N PRO A 216 24.85 -9.50 0.57
CA PRO A 216 25.23 -10.83 1.01
C PRO A 216 23.96 -11.53 1.51
N ARG A 217 23.58 -12.61 0.80
CA ARG A 217 22.68 -13.61 1.36
C ARG A 217 23.23 -13.94 2.74
N VAL A 218 22.40 -13.90 3.78
CA VAL A 218 22.80 -14.34 5.12
C VAL A 218 23.31 -15.76 4.94
N ALA A 219 24.63 -15.91 4.91
CA ALA A 219 25.27 -17.18 4.70
C ALA A 219 24.90 -18.05 5.90
N ALA A 220 24.48 -19.28 5.64
CA ALA A 220 24.50 -20.31 6.66
C ALA A 220 25.89 -20.29 7.31
N ARG A 221 25.88 -20.31 8.64
CA ARG A 221 27.03 -20.14 9.54
C ARG A 221 28.28 -20.89 9.01
N PRO A 222 29.38 -20.21 8.63
CA PRO A 222 30.62 -20.91 8.33
C PRO A 222 31.42 -21.20 9.61
N ALA A 223 32.06 -22.36 9.63
CA ALA A 223 33.03 -22.81 10.64
C ALA A 223 34.32 -21.95 10.60
N PRO A 224 35.19 -21.99 11.63
CA PRO A 224 36.19 -20.94 11.83
C PRO A 224 37.49 -21.12 11.02
N MET A 225 38.13 -19.96 10.81
CA MET A 225 39.54 -19.67 10.48
C MET A 225 40.07 -19.90 9.05
N ALA A 226 40.52 -18.80 8.42
CA ALA A 226 41.95 -18.53 8.21
C ALA A 226 42.16 -17.08 7.73
N THR A 227 43.16 -16.40 8.31
CA THR A 227 43.63 -15.05 8.00
C THR A 227 44.54 -15.03 6.77
N THR A 228 44.17 -14.30 5.72
CA THR A 228 45.12 -13.67 4.78
C THR A 228 44.45 -12.49 4.06
N THR A 229 45.08 -11.31 4.12
CA THR A 229 44.72 -10.10 3.37
C THR A 229 45.31 -10.15 1.96
N PRO A 230 44.62 -9.61 0.95
CA PRO A 230 45.33 -8.84 -0.06
C PRO A 230 44.69 -7.47 -0.34
N THR A 231 45.56 -6.48 -0.44
CA THR A 231 45.31 -5.14 -0.96
C THR A 231 44.84 -5.22 -2.41
N THR A 232 43.68 -4.65 -2.73
CA THR A 232 43.22 -4.47 -4.12
C THR A 232 42.84 -3.03 -4.37
N THR A 233 43.56 -2.41 -5.30
CA THR A 233 43.33 -1.07 -5.85
C THR A 233 41.99 -1.03 -6.61
N ILE A 234 41.09 -0.11 -6.24
CA ILE A 234 39.78 0.07 -6.88
C ILE A 234 39.91 1.06 -8.05
N THR A 235 39.93 0.56 -9.27
CA THR A 235 39.69 1.36 -10.48
C THR A 235 38.18 1.49 -10.70
N ARG A 236 37.65 2.73 -10.61
CA ARG A 236 36.23 3.04 -10.82
C ARG A 236 35.90 3.09 -12.31
N THR A 237 35.47 1.96 -12.87
CA THR A 237 34.72 1.93 -14.13
C THR A 237 33.23 1.73 -13.78
N PRO A 238 32.29 2.57 -14.26
CA PRO A 238 30.87 2.33 -14.01
C PRO A 238 30.44 1.02 -14.69
N PRO A 239 29.71 0.13 -14.01
CA PRO A 239 29.28 -1.12 -14.62
C PRO A 239 28.27 -0.83 -15.76
N PRO A 240 28.30 -1.62 -16.85
CA PRO A 240 27.29 -1.52 -17.90
C PRO A 240 25.89 -1.76 -17.34
N ARG A 241 24.89 -1.06 -17.89
CA ARG A 241 23.48 -1.22 -17.51
C ARG A 241 23.07 -2.68 -17.74
N ALA A 242 22.89 -3.44 -16.66
CA ALA A 242 22.44 -4.83 -16.72
C ALA A 242 21.08 -4.93 -17.45
N PRO A 243 20.89 -5.94 -18.32
CA PRO A 243 19.62 -6.15 -19.00
C PRO A 243 18.50 -6.50 -18.01
N TYR A 244 17.27 -6.11 -18.34
CA TYR A 244 16.06 -6.31 -17.55
C TYR A 244 15.78 -7.81 -17.35
N VAL A 245 15.53 -8.24 -16.10
CA VAL A 245 15.19 -9.64 -15.78
C VAL A 245 13.67 -9.73 -15.56
N LEU A 246 13.01 -10.54 -16.40
CA LEU A 246 11.61 -10.93 -16.24
C LEU A 246 11.45 -11.81 -14.99
N TRP A 247 10.25 -11.80 -14.38
CA TRP A 247 9.96 -12.56 -13.16
C TRP A 247 10.31 -14.05 -13.33
N PRO A 248 11.05 -14.69 -12.40
CA PRO A 248 11.23 -16.13 -12.46
C PRO A 248 9.89 -16.83 -12.17
N GLU A 249 9.34 -17.48 -13.18
CA GLU A 249 8.05 -18.21 -13.13
C GLU A 249 8.03 -19.34 -12.08
N SER A 250 9.20 -19.76 -11.58
CA SER A 250 9.38 -20.95 -10.75
C SER A 250 9.12 -20.78 -9.24
N ALA A 251 8.64 -19.62 -8.77
CA ALA A 251 8.36 -19.36 -7.35
C ALA A 251 6.88 -19.05 -7.04
N GLY A 252 5.93 -19.74 -7.69
CA GLY A 252 4.50 -19.65 -7.33
C GLY A 252 3.91 -18.24 -7.46
N GLY A 253 4.31 -17.53 -8.52
CA GLY A 253 4.07 -16.09 -8.70
C GLY A 253 2.59 -15.71 -8.72
N MET A 254 2.20 -14.85 -7.78
CA MET A 254 0.98 -14.05 -7.88
C MET A 254 1.36 -12.57 -7.93
N GLN A 255 1.05 -11.97 -9.07
CA GLN A 255 1.45 -10.63 -9.52
C GLN A 255 0.74 -9.51 -8.75
N LEU A 256 1.39 -8.34 -8.65
CA LEU A 256 0.74 -7.10 -8.22
C LEU A 256 -0.46 -6.74 -9.13
N ALA A 257 -0.42 -7.19 -10.38
CA ALA A 257 -1.40 -6.88 -11.41
C ALA A 257 -2.82 -7.33 -11.03
N GLY A 258 -3.76 -6.39 -11.10
CA GLY A 258 -5.20 -6.67 -11.00
C GLY A 258 -5.70 -7.06 -9.60
N HIS A 259 -4.83 -7.07 -8.59
CA HIS A 259 -5.15 -7.51 -7.24
C HIS A 259 -4.85 -6.44 -6.19
N VAL A 260 -5.54 -6.55 -5.07
CA VAL A 260 -5.45 -5.66 -3.90
C VAL A 260 -5.46 -6.48 -2.62
N VAL A 261 -4.93 -5.90 -1.53
CA VAL A 261 -5.19 -6.43 -0.19
C VAL A 261 -6.44 -5.75 0.34
N LEU A 262 -7.49 -6.54 0.58
CA LEU A 262 -8.72 -6.06 1.18
C LEU A 262 -8.70 -6.36 2.69
N LEU A 263 -8.77 -5.31 3.49
CA LEU A 263 -8.90 -5.37 4.95
C LEU A 263 -10.37 -5.09 5.29
N VAL A 264 -11.04 -6.02 5.96
CA VAL A 264 -12.46 -5.85 6.32
C VAL A 264 -12.69 -6.22 7.78
N PRO A 265 -13.59 -5.53 8.49
CA PRO A 265 -14.02 -5.99 9.80
C PRO A 265 -14.57 -7.42 9.72
N ALA A 266 -14.24 -8.23 10.71
CA ALA A 266 -14.82 -9.55 10.87
C ALA A 266 -16.33 -9.38 11.16
N PRO A 267 -17.19 -10.29 10.67
CA PRO A 267 -18.59 -10.29 11.08
C PRO A 267 -18.63 -10.37 12.61
N ALA A 268 -19.45 -9.53 13.25
CA ALA A 268 -19.70 -9.63 14.68
C ALA A 268 -20.20 -11.05 14.98
N ILE A 269 -19.50 -11.77 15.83
CA ILE A 269 -20.03 -13.02 16.39
C ILE A 269 -21.13 -12.55 17.35
N ALA A 270 -22.38 -12.80 16.94
CA ALA A 270 -23.59 -12.47 17.70
C ALA A 270 -23.65 -13.23 19.03
#